data_AF-G2Z3T5-F1
#
_entry.id   AF-G2Z3T5-F1
#
_cell.length_a   1.000
_cell.length_b   1.000
_cell.length_c   1.000
_cell.angle_alpha   90.00
_cell.angle_beta   90.00
_cell.angle_gamma   90.00
#
_symmetry.space_group_name_H-M   'P 1'
#
loop_
_entity.id
_entity.type
_entity.pdbx_description
1 polymer ?
#
loop_
_entity_poly.entity_id
_entity_poly.type
_entity_poly.pdbx_seq_one_letter_code
_entity_poly.pdbx_strand_id
1 'polypeptide(L)'
;MNIQQLQNDKLNIINWISQLQDYSLIEKVKSIMSSPEACLLSNEQKNAIDEALQSIETKGTTPHNIVMEETKKRFPHLFNQ
;
A
#
# COMPACT_ATOMS: atom_id res chain seq x y z
N MET A 1 12.55 7.24 -24.32
CA MET A 1 12.24 8.54 -23.69
C MET A 1 13.17 9.59 -24.29
N ASN A 2 12.64 10.70 -24.83
CA ASN A 2 13.48 11.77 -25.38
C ASN A 2 13.96 12.71 -24.25
N ILE A 3 15.17 13.26 -24.37
CA ILE A 3 15.79 14.18 -23.40
C ILE A 3 14.87 15.37 -23.08
N GLN A 4 14.19 15.93 -24.07
CA GLN A 4 13.27 17.07 -23.86
C GLN A 4 12.09 16.70 -22.96
N GLN A 5 11.54 15.50 -23.15
CA GLN A 5 10.45 14.98 -22.32
C GLN A 5 10.93 14.80 -20.88
N LEU A 6 12.12 14.24 -20.68
CA LEU A 6 12.72 14.09 -19.35
C LEU A 6 12.91 15.43 -18.64
N GLN A 7 13.35 16.47 -19.33
CA GLN A 7 13.53 17.79 -18.72
C GLN A 7 12.19 18.43 -18.33
N ASN A 8 11.16 18.25 -19.16
CA ASN A 8 9.81 18.71 -18.85
C ASN A 8 9.25 18.00 -17.61
N ASP A 9 9.39 16.67 -17.55
CA ASP A 9 8.92 15.86 -16.43
C ASP A 9 9.59 16.29 -15.11
N LYS A 10 10.90 16.58 -15.13
CA LYS A 10 11.61 17.12 -13.96
C LYS A 10 11.03 18.44 -13.47
N LEU A 11 10.77 19.38 -14.38
CA LEU A 11 10.20 20.69 -14.03
C LEU A 11 8.79 20.55 -13.45
N ASN A 12 7.97 19.69 -14.03
CA ASN A 12 6.62 19.42 -13.54
C ASN A 12 6.64 18.85 -12.12
N ILE A 13 7.54 17.91 -11.83
CA ILE A 13 7.71 17.34 -10.48
C ILE A 13 8.15 18.40 -9.48
N ILE A 14 9.12 19.25 -9.83
CA ILE A 14 9.61 20.33 -8.94
C ILE A 14 8.47 21.30 -8.58
N ASN A 15 7.70 21.73 -9.60
CA ASN A 15 6.58 22.63 -9.39
C ASN A 15 5.49 21.98 -8.51
N TRP A 16 5.17 20.71 -8.77
CA TRP A 16 4.20 19.97 -7.97
C TRP A 16 4.63 19.85 -6.50
N ILE A 17 5.88 19.45 -6.23
CA ILE A 17 6.41 19.33 -4.86
C ILE A 17 6.34 20.67 -4.13
N SER A 18 6.64 21.78 -4.83
CA SER A 18 6.64 23.12 -4.26
C SER A 18 5.26 23.61 -3.82
N GLN A 19 4.19 23.02 -4.36
CA GLN A 19 2.81 23.36 -4.03
C GLN A 19 2.23 22.48 -2.91
N LEU A 20 2.93 21.42 -2.49
CA LEU A 20 2.47 20.54 -1.44
C LEU A 20 2.50 21.26 -0.08
N GLN A 21 1.36 21.25 0.60
CA GLN A 21 1.22 21.75 1.97
C GLN A 21 1.17 20.62 3.01
N ASP A 22 0.99 19.38 2.57
CA ASP A 22 0.93 18.21 3.44
C ASP A 22 2.36 17.72 3.76
N TYR A 23 2.75 17.90 5.02
CA TYR A 23 4.05 17.48 5.53
C TYR A 23 4.30 15.97 5.42
N SER A 24 3.25 15.14 5.53
CA SER A 24 3.37 13.68 5.43
C SER A 24 3.80 13.23 4.03
N LEU A 25 3.34 13.95 2.99
CA LEU A 25 3.75 13.71 1.61
C LEU A 25 5.20 14.15 1.38
N ILE A 26 5.62 15.27 1.97
CA ILE A 26 7.01 15.74 1.90
C ILE A 26 7.96 14.71 2.52
N GLU A 27 7.62 14.12 3.67
CA GLU A 27 8.44 13.07 4.29
C GLU A 27 8.54 11.81 3.41
N LYS A 28 7.46 11.40 2.76
CA LYS A 28 7.50 10.29 1.79
C LYS A 28 8.41 10.60 0.60
N VAL A 29 8.36 11.83 0.07
CA VAL A 29 9.25 12.28 -1.01
C VAL A 29 10.72 12.27 -0.57
N LYS A 30 11.02 12.74 0.64
CA LYS A 30 12.37 12.65 1.22
C LYS A 30 12.84 11.20 1.37
N SER A 31 11.95 10.30 1.77
CA SER A 31 12.26 8.87 1.88
C SER A 31 12.63 8.29 0.52
N ILE A 32 11.86 8.61 -0.53
CA ILE A 32 12.17 8.20 -1.92
C ILE A 32 13.53 8.74 -2.36
N MET A 33 13.83 10.01 -2.06
CA MET A 33 15.12 10.63 -2.40
C MET A 33 16.30 9.96 -1.68
N SER A 34 16.12 9.58 -0.41
CA SER A 34 17.19 9.05 0.43
C SER A 34 17.45 7.57 0.18
N SER A 35 16.40 6.81 -0.16
CA SER A 35 16.51 5.41 -0.54
C SER A 35 15.45 5.09 -1.60
N PRO A 36 15.81 5.23 -2.88
CA PRO A 36 14.92 4.88 -4.00
C PRO A 36 14.43 3.43 -3.92
N GLU A 37 15.27 2.54 -3.39
CA GLU A 37 14.98 1.12 -3.21
C GLU A 37 14.04 0.84 -2.03
N ALA A 38 13.95 1.74 -1.03
CA ALA A 38 13.04 1.57 0.11
C ALA A 38 11.56 1.68 -0.28
N CYS A 39 11.27 2.22 -1.47
CA CYS A 39 9.91 2.22 -2.03
C CYS A 39 9.59 0.97 -2.85
N LEU A 40 10.56 0.07 -3.04
CA LEU A 40 10.33 -1.22 -3.67
C LEU A 40 9.95 -2.23 -2.60
N LEU A 41 8.90 -3.00 -2.87
CA LEU A 41 8.57 -4.15 -2.05
C LEU A 41 9.71 -5.18 -2.14
N SER A 42 10.06 -5.78 -1.00
CA SER A 42 10.96 -6.93 -0.99
C SER A 42 10.34 -8.10 -1.77
N ASN A 43 11.17 -9.05 -2.21
CA ASN A 43 10.67 -10.24 -2.90
C ASN A 43 9.70 -11.05 -2.03
N GLU A 44 9.96 -11.12 -0.72
CA GLU A 44 9.04 -11.77 0.22
C GLU A 44 7.69 -11.05 0.29
N GLN A 45 7.69 -9.71 0.32
CA GLN A 45 6.46 -8.92 0.31
C GLN A 45 5.67 -9.10 -0.99
N LYS A 46 6.36 -9.14 -2.14
CA LYS A 46 5.73 -9.40 -3.44
C LYS A 46 5.09 -10.78 -3.46
N ASN A 47 5.84 -11.82 -3.07
CA ASN A 47 5.34 -13.19 -3.00
C ASN A 47 4.13 -13.31 -2.06
N ALA A 48 4.17 -12.69 -0.89
CA ALA A 48 3.05 -12.70 0.05
C ALA A 48 1.78 -12.04 -0.53
N ILE A 49 1.93 -10.97 -1.32
CA ILE A 49 0.82 -10.32 -2.03
C ILE A 49 0.28 -11.26 -3.12
N ASP A 50 1.16 -11.86 -3.92
CA ASP A 50 0.76 -12.79 -4.99
C ASP A 50 0.01 -14.01 -4.43
N GLU A 51 0.52 -14.60 -3.34
CA GLU A 51 -0.13 -15.70 -2.61
C GLU A 51 -1.50 -15.28 -2.05
N ALA A 52 -1.59 -14.07 -1.46
CA ALA A 52 -2.85 -13.55 -0.95
C ALA A 52 -3.88 -13.37 -2.07
N LEU A 53 -3.50 -12.78 -3.19
CA LEU A 53 -4.37 -12.61 -4.36
C LEU A 53 -4.82 -13.96 -4.94
N GLN A 54 -3.90 -14.92 -5.07
CA GLN A 54 -4.23 -16.26 -5.54
C GLN A 54 -5.16 -17.00 -4.57
N SER A 55 -5.00 -16.81 -3.25
CA SER A 55 -5.88 -17.38 -2.24
C SER A 55 -7.31 -16.84 -2.36
N ILE A 56 -7.45 -15.55 -2.65
CA ILE A 56 -8.74 -14.89 -2.88
C ILE A 56 -9.41 -15.42 -4.14
N GLU A 57 -8.64 -15.59 -5.22
CA GLU A 57 -9.16 -16.11 -6.49
C GLU A 57 -9.62 -17.58 -6.37
N THR A 58 -8.84 -18.40 -5.67
CA THR A 58 -9.10 -19.85 -5.58
C THR A 58 -10.11 -20.25 -4.50
N LYS A 59 -10.07 -19.59 -3.33
CA LYS A 59 -10.90 -19.95 -2.17
C LYS A 59 -12.00 -18.92 -1.87
N GLY A 60 -11.99 -17.79 -2.58
CA GLY A 60 -12.88 -16.67 -2.31
C GLY A 60 -12.52 -15.92 -1.03
N THR A 61 -13.32 -14.92 -0.69
CA THR A 61 -13.25 -14.24 0.61
C THR A 61 -14.46 -14.59 1.45
N THR A 62 -14.30 -14.60 2.77
CA THR A 62 -15.44 -14.69 3.68
C THR A 62 -15.88 -13.29 4.06
N PRO A 63 -17.17 -12.92 3.84
CA PRO A 63 -17.68 -11.63 4.24
C PRO A 63 -17.52 -11.40 5.75
N HIS A 64 -17.25 -10.15 6.13
CA HIS A 64 -16.97 -9.77 7.51
C HIS A 64 -18.05 -10.21 8.50
N ASN A 65 -19.34 -10.06 8.15
CA ASN A 65 -20.46 -10.48 8.99
C ASN A 65 -20.43 -11.99 9.30
N ILE A 66 -20.14 -12.85 8.32
CA ILE A 66 -20.06 -14.30 8.49
C ILE A 66 -18.89 -14.66 9.41
N VAL A 67 -17.73 -14.03 9.21
CA VAL A 67 -16.56 -14.22 10.10
C VAL A 67 -16.90 -13.82 11.54
N MET A 68 -17.60 -12.68 11.72
CA MET A 68 -17.98 -12.18 13.04
C MET A 68 -19.00 -13.10 13.73
N GLU A 69 -19.97 -13.65 13.02
CA GLU A 69 -20.93 -14.60 13.58
C GLU A 69 -20.25 -15.90 14.02
N GLU A 70 -19.38 -16.49 13.19
CA GLU A 70 -18.64 -17.71 13.55
C GLU A 70 -17.68 -17.48 14.72
N THR A 71 -17.06 -16.30 14.79
CA THR A 71 -16.17 -15.92 15.89
C THR A 71 -16.95 -15.75 17.19
N LYS A 72 -18.13 -15.12 17.15
CA LYS A 72 -19.04 -15.01 18.31
C LYS A 72 -19.50 -16.38 18.81
N LYS A 73 -19.82 -17.31 17.90
CA LYS A 73 -20.20 -18.68 18.26
C LYS A 73 -19.05 -19.46 18.90
N ARG A 74 -17.83 -19.36 18.36
CA ARG A 74 -16.65 -20.09 18.88
C ARG A 74 -16.06 -19.49 20.14
N PHE A 75 -16.10 -18.16 20.27
CA PHE A 75 -15.50 -17.44 21.39
C PHE A 75 -16.49 -16.47 22.06
N PRO A 76 -17.62 -16.97 22.60
CA PRO A 76 -18.67 -16.12 23.15
C PRO A 76 -18.19 -15.24 24.32
N HIS A 77 -17.20 -15.70 25.08
CA HIS A 77 -16.61 -14.98 26.20
C HIS A 77 -15.87 -13.68 25.79
N LEU A 78 -15.51 -13.51 24.51
CA LEU A 78 -14.86 -12.28 24.02
C LEU A 78 -15.87 -11.17 23.67
N PHE A 79 -17.16 -11.50 23.60
CA PHE A 79 -18.22 -10.57 23.19
C PHE A 79 -19.24 -10.28 24.30
N ASN A 80 -19.08 -10.93 25.46
CA ASN A 80 -19.89 -10.70 26.64
C ASN A 80 -19.11 -9.77 27.59
N GLN A 81 -19.15 -8.46 27.34
CA GLN A 81 -18.78 -7.41 28.30
C GLN A 81 -19.97 -6.50 28.55
#